data_AF-A0A5C6KUU1-F1
#
_entry.id   AF-A0A5C6KUU1-F1
#
_cell.length_a   1.000
_cell.length_b   1.000
_cell.length_c   1.000
_cell.angle_alpha   90.00
_cell.angle_beta   90.00
_cell.angle_gamma   90.00
#
_symmetry.space_group_name_H-M   'P 1'
#
loop_
_entity.id
_entity.type
_entity.pdbx_description
1 polymer ?
#
loop_
_entity_poly.entity_id
_entity_poly.type
_entity_poly.pdbx_seq_one_letter_code
_entity_poly.pdbx_strand_id
1 'polypeptide(L)' 'HDYCYERGFTIYPGKISTTNTFRLCALGEIDVEDIERFFEVMREAFSLIKNITNL' A
#
# COMPACT_ATOMS: atom_id res chain seq x y z
N HIS A 1 -1.44 -5.81 -2.69
CA HIS A 1 0.00 -5.89 -2.94
C HIS A 1 0.28 -5.54 -4.39
N ASP A 2 -0.17 -6.37 -5.33
CA ASP A 2 0.14 -6.23 -6.76
C ASP A 2 -0.23 -4.85 -7.34
N TYR A 3 -1.41 -4.31 -6.98
CA TYR A 3 -1.82 -2.96 -7.37
C TYR A 3 -0.79 -1.86 -7.05
N CYS A 4 -0.19 -1.93 -5.85
CA CYS A 4 0.84 -0.98 -5.42
C CYS A 4 2.17 -1.26 -6.12
N TYR A 5 2.53 -2.54 -6.27
CA TYR A 5 3.78 -2.97 -6.89
C TYR A 5 3.87 -2.56 -8.36
N GLU A 6 2.78 -2.75 -9.13
CA GLU A 6 2.66 -2.30 -10.51
C GLU A 6 2.80 -0.78 -10.69
N ARG A 7 2.59 -0.02 -9.61
CA ARG A 7 2.72 1.46 -9.56
C ARG A 7 4.03 1.92 -8.90
N GLY A 8 4.99 1.01 -8.72
CA GLY A 8 6.32 1.31 -8.20
C GLY A 8 6.46 1.23 -6.67
N PHE A 9 5.41 0.84 -5.94
CA PHE A 9 5.44 0.79 -4.48
C PHE A 9 5.47 -0.64 -3.94
N THR A 10 6.57 -1.00 -3.30
CA THR A 10 6.70 -2.31 -2.63
C THR A 10 6.21 -2.22 -1.19
N ILE A 11 5.23 -3.05 -0.83
CA ILE A 11 4.77 -3.23 0.56
C ILE A 11 5.12 -4.63 1.04
N TYR A 12 5.44 -4.78 2.33
CA TYR A 12 5.88 -6.06 2.88
C TYR A 12 4.79 -6.70 3.74
N PRO A 13 4.72 -8.05 3.81
CA PRO A 13 3.81 -8.72 4.72
C PRO A 13 4.13 -8.36 6.17
N GLY A 14 3.08 -8.38 7.01
CA GLY A 14 3.18 -8.25 8.46
C GLY A 14 4.07 -9.32 9.07
N LYS A 15 4.67 -9.01 10.22
CA LYS A 15 5.60 -9.93 10.91
C LYS A 15 4.88 -10.95 11.80
N ILE A 16 3.75 -10.56 12.38
CA ILE A 16 3.00 -11.38 13.34
C ILE A 16 1.89 -12.11 12.59
N SER A 17 1.88 -13.44 12.63
CA SER A 17 0.93 -14.27 11.88
C SER A 17 -0.50 -14.25 12.42
N THR A 18 -0.70 -13.85 13.68
CA THR A 18 -2.02 -13.81 14.33
C THR A 18 -2.82 -12.55 14.01
N THR A 19 -2.21 -11.56 13.35
CA THR A 19 -2.86 -10.27 13.09
C THR A 19 -2.60 -9.84 11.65
N ASN A 20 -3.67 -9.54 10.92
CA ASN A 20 -3.60 -9.05 9.54
C ASN A 20 -2.98 -7.66 9.52
N THR A 21 -1.70 -7.62 9.14
CA THR A 21 -0.92 -6.39 9.07
C THR A 21 -0.01 -6.42 7.84
N PHE A 22 0.44 -5.25 7.43
CA PHE A 22 1.51 -5.07 6.45
C PHE A 22 2.51 -4.06 7.00
N ARG A 23 3.68 -3.98 6.39
CA ARG A 23 4.75 -3.06 6.80
C ARG A 23 5.04 -2.06 5.71
N LEU A 24 5.29 -0.83 6.15
CA LEU A 24 5.83 0.25 5.35
C LEU A 24 7.21 0.60 5.89
N CYS A 25 8.10 0.99 4.98
CA CYS A 25 9.45 1.42 5.29
C CYS A 25 9.70 2.72 4.52
N ALA A 26 10.15 3.76 5.21
CA ALA A 26 10.54 5.03 4.62
C ALA A 26 12.03 5.26 4.91
N LEU A 27 12.88 4.53 4.20
CA LEU A 27 14.34 4.57 4.32
C LEU A 27 14.95 4.59 2.91
N GLY A 28 16.14 5.16 2.75
CA GLY A 28 16.83 5.26 1.46
C GLY A 28 16.57 6.60 0.77
N GLU A 29 16.47 6.59 -0.56
CA GLU A 29 16.28 7.79 -1.40
C GLU A 29 14.83 8.32 -1.45
N ILE A 30 13.93 7.77 -0.62
CA ILE A 30 12.54 8.19 -0.55
C ILE A 30 12.39 9.61 0.01
N ASP A 31 11.54 10.42 -0.61
CA ASP A 31 11.21 11.78 -0.15
C ASP A 31 9.71 11.95 0.18
N VAL A 32 9.29 13.20 0.41
CA VAL A 32 7.90 13.51 0.81
C VAL A 32 6.94 13.23 -0.35
N GLU A 33 7.34 13.60 -1.56
CA GLU A 33 6.56 13.44 -2.77
C GLU A 33 6.30 11.94 -3.07
N ASP A 34 7.28 11.08 -2.82
CA ASP A 34 7.10 9.62 -2.91
C ASP A 34 6.07 9.11 -1.91
N ILE A 35 6.11 9.59 -0.67
CA ILE A 35 5.16 9.21 0.38
C ILE A 35 3.74 9.68 0.02
N GLU A 36 3.59 10.89 -0.49
CA GLU A 36 2.30 11.43 -0.92
C GLU A 36 1.70 10.60 -2.05
N ARG A 37 2.50 10.28 -3.08
CA ARG A 37 2.08 9.40 -4.19
C ARG A 37 1.72 8.00 -3.73
N PHE A 38 2.48 7.43 -2.77
CA PHE A 38 2.13 6.14 -2.19
C PHE A 38 0.72 6.16 -1.58
N PHE A 39 0.39 7.21 -0.82
CA PHE A 39 -0.92 7.33 -0.21
C PHE A 39 -2.05 7.58 -1.22
N GLU A 40 -1.78 8.24 -2.36
CA GLU A 40 -2.74 8.32 -3.47
C GLU A 40 -3.07 6.93 -4.02
N VAL A 41 -2.04 6.17 -4.39
CA VAL A 41 -2.17 4.79 -4.90
C VAL A 41 -2.90 3.89 -3.91
N MET A 42 -2.60 3.99 -2.61
CA MET A 42 -3.28 3.22 -1.57
C MET A 42 -4.76 3.58 -1.43
N ARG A 43 -5.11 4.88 -1.50
CA ARG A 43 -6.51 5.32 -1.44
C ARG A 43 -7.31 4.80 -2.64
N GLU A 44 -6.73 4.80 -3.82
CA GLU A 44 -7.35 4.21 -5.01
C GLU A 44 -7.59 2.71 -4.83
N ALA A 45 -6.57 1.96 -4.39
CA ALA A 45 -6.68 0.53 -4.13
C ALA A 45 -7.83 0.21 -3.17
N PHE A 46 -7.96 0.97 -2.08
CA PHE A 46 -9.05 0.80 -1.11
C PHE A 46 -10.41 1.19 -1.67
N SER A 47 -10.48 2.21 -2.53
CA SER A 47 -11.72 2.60 -3.19
C SER A 47 -12.20 1.50 -4.15
N LEU A 48 -11.30 0.89 -4.91
CA LEU A 48 -11.60 -0.24 -5.79
C LEU A 48 -12.10 -1.45 -5.00
N ILE A 49 -11.44 -1.79 -3.88
CA ILE A 49 -11.87 -2.88 -3.01
C ILE A 49 -13.28 -2.61 -2.45
N LYS A 50 -13.53 -1.39 -1.94
CA LYS A 50 -14.87 -1.01 -1.45
C LYS A 50 -15.95 -1.17 -2.50
N ASN A 51 -15.67 -0.78 -3.74
CA ASN A 51 -16.60 -0.91 -4.85
C ASN A 51 -16.87 -2.38 -5.23
N ILE A 52 -15.87 -3.25 -5.10
CA ILE A 52 -16.03 -4.70 -5.30
C ILE A 52 -16.85 -5.33 -4.16
N THR A 53 -16.67 -4.90 -2.90
CA THR A 53 -17.39 -5.46 -1.74
C THR A 53 -18.81 -4.93 -1.56
N ASN A 54 -19.20 -3.90 -2.31
CA ASN A 54 -20.57 -3.37 -2.34
C ASN A 54 -21.44 -4.03 -3.43
N LEU A 55 -20.96 -5.12 -4.03
CA LEU A 55 -21.67 -6.06 -4.90
C LEU A 55 -21.80 -7.41 -4.20
#